data_AF-A0A550H9A4-F1
#
_entry.id   AF-A0A550H9A4-F1
#
_cell.length_a   1.000
_cell.length_b   1.000
_cell.length_c   1.000
_cell.angle_alpha   90.00
_cell.angle_beta   90.00
_cell.angle_gamma   90.00
#
_symmetry.space_group_name_H-M   'P 1'
#
loop_
_entity.id
_entity.type
_entity.pdbx_description
1 polymer ?
#
loop_
_entity_poly.entity_id
_entity_poly.type
_entity_poly.pdbx_seq_one_letter_code
_entity_poly.pdbx_strand_id
1 'polypeptide(L)'
;MRHGGRFFILTVQVSGMRVDVIGIEPPCKRCKEAYENVLKAADMLKMEGVDIEVQKLDAMSEETMDRFGLVFTPSIAVDGVVKILGKVPDPGVIVRLIRRERAALQ
;
A
#
# COMPACT_ATOMS: atom_id res chain seq x y z
N MET A 1 -24.15 -12.61 -34.42
CA MET A 1 -23.45 -13.12 -33.23
C MET A 1 -23.45 -12.02 -32.18
N ARG A 2 -24.25 -12.19 -31.13
CA ARG A 2 -24.30 -11.30 -29.96
C ARG A 2 -23.23 -11.77 -28.97
N HIS A 3 -22.41 -10.87 -28.46
CA HIS A 3 -21.91 -10.73 -27.08
C HIS A 3 -20.98 -9.49 -27.12
N GLY A 4 -21.23 -8.37 -26.44
CA GLY A 4 -21.95 -8.18 -25.19
C GLY A 4 -20.95 -8.12 -24.05
N GLY A 5 -20.57 -6.89 -23.66
CA GLY A 5 -19.70 -6.54 -22.54
C GLY A 5 -18.92 -5.29 -22.92
N ARG A 6 -19.41 -4.05 -22.76
CA ARG A 6 -19.88 -3.45 -21.51
C ARG A 6 -19.03 -3.88 -20.30
N PHE A 7 -17.74 -3.59 -20.37
CA PHE A 7 -17.05 -3.02 -19.20
C PHE A 7 -17.40 -1.54 -19.20
N PHE A 8 -18.60 -1.13 -18.78
CA PHE A 8 -18.96 -0.84 -17.40
C PHE A 8 -17.80 -0.15 -16.64
N ILE A 9 -18.06 1.12 -16.33
CA ILE A 9 -17.38 1.96 -15.32
C ILE A 9 -16.13 2.71 -15.80
N LEU A 10 -16.37 3.59 -16.80
CA LEU A 10 -15.74 4.91 -16.84
C LEU A 10 -16.46 5.82 -15.82
N THR A 11 -16.24 5.57 -14.53
CA THR A 11 -16.52 6.50 -13.44
C THR A 11 -15.34 6.42 -12.49
N VAL A 12 -14.39 7.30 -12.77
CA VAL A 12 -13.38 7.79 -11.83
C VAL A 12 -14.09 8.15 -10.53
N GLN A 13 -13.91 7.32 -9.50
CA GLN A 13 -13.87 7.77 -8.12
C GLN A 13 -12.99 6.79 -7.35
N VAL A 14 -11.67 6.91 -7.55
CA VAL A 14 -10.69 6.26 -6.67
C VAL A 14 -10.83 6.93 -5.30
N SER A 15 -11.72 6.39 -4.49
CA SER A 15 -11.86 6.71 -3.06
C SER A 15 -11.01 5.73 -2.24
N GLY A 16 -10.04 5.08 -2.88
CA GLY A 16 -9.17 4.09 -2.28
C GLY A 16 -7.81 4.71 -1.95
N MET A 17 -7.26 4.37 -0.79
CA MET A 17 -5.90 4.76 -0.41
C MET A 17 -4.92 3.74 -0.98
N ARG A 18 -3.76 4.19 -1.44
CA ARG A 18 -2.69 3.31 -1.92
C ARG A 18 -1.64 3.11 -0.83
N VAL A 19 -1.26 1.87 -0.58
CA VAL A 19 -0.20 1.51 0.36
C VAL A 19 0.89 0.74 -0.39
N ASP A 20 2.05 1.37 -0.55
CA ASP A 20 3.21 0.74 -1.17
C ASP A 20 4.12 0.14 -0.08
N VAL A 21 4.45 -1.14 -0.20
CA VAL A 21 5.43 -1.83 0.64
C VAL A 21 6.71 -1.98 -0.15
N ILE A 22 7.74 -1.24 0.25
CA ILE A 22 9.01 -1.17 -0.45
C ILE A 22 10.01 -2.10 0.24
N GLY A 23 10.51 -3.07 -0.52
CA GLY A 23 11.47 -4.07 -0.06
C GLY A 23 12.38 -4.54 -1.19
N ILE A 24 13.38 -5.33 -0.88
CA ILE A 24 14.25 -5.94 -1.90
C ILE A 24 13.59 -7.17 -2.53
N GLU A 25 13.90 -7.45 -3.79
CA GLU A 25 13.57 -8.71 -4.48
C GLU A 25 14.85 -9.53 -4.73
N PRO A 26 14.97 -10.78 -4.25
CA PRO A 26 13.98 -11.56 -3.49
C PRO A 26 13.76 -11.04 -2.05
N PRO A 27 12.54 -11.20 -1.48
CA PRO A 27 12.21 -10.63 -0.18
C PRO A 27 12.95 -11.33 0.97
N CYS A 28 13.58 -10.55 1.83
CA CYS A 28 14.03 -11.04 3.13
C CYS A 28 12.85 -11.25 4.09
N LYS A 29 13.08 -11.98 5.20
CA LYS A 29 12.05 -12.28 6.22
C LYS A 29 11.27 -11.04 6.67
N ARG A 30 11.97 -9.93 6.91
CA ARG A 30 11.37 -8.66 7.38
C ARG A 30 10.49 -7.99 6.32
N CYS A 31 10.90 -8.03 5.05
CA CYS A 31 10.09 -7.48 3.95
C CYS A 31 8.82 -8.30 3.74
N LYS A 32 8.92 -9.63 3.83
CA LYS A 32 7.76 -10.52 3.75
C LYS A 32 6.77 -10.25 4.89
N GLU A 33 7.26 -10.17 6.12
CA GLU A 33 6.42 -9.92 7.30
C GLU A 33 5.74 -8.54 7.25
N ALA A 34 6.47 -7.49 6.82
CA ALA A 34 5.89 -6.16 6.64
C ALA A 34 4.75 -6.17 5.61
N TYR A 35 4.94 -6.86 4.49
CA TYR A 35 3.90 -7.01 3.46
C TYR A 35 2.66 -7.74 3.99
N GLU A 36 2.85 -8.87 4.70
CA GLU A 36 1.75 -9.61 5.32
C GLU A 36 1.00 -8.77 6.37
N ASN A 37 1.71 -7.95 7.15
CA ASN A 37 1.09 -7.08 8.14
C ASN A 37 0.26 -5.96 7.48
N VAL A 38 0.72 -5.43 6.35
CA VAL A 38 -0.05 -4.46 5.54
C VAL A 38 -1.29 -5.10 4.95
N LEU A 39 -1.21 -6.32 4.41
CA LEU A 39 -2.39 -7.04 3.91
C LEU A 39 -3.44 -7.25 5.01
N LYS A 40 -3.02 -7.69 6.21
CA LYS A 40 -3.92 -7.83 7.36
C LYS A 40 -4.57 -6.50 7.76
N ALA A 41 -3.81 -5.41 7.73
CA ALA A 41 -4.34 -4.08 8.03
C ALA A 41 -5.35 -3.62 6.97
N ALA A 42 -5.08 -3.89 5.69
CA ALA A 42 -5.99 -3.61 4.59
C ALA A 42 -7.31 -4.41 4.72
N ASP A 43 -7.23 -5.70 5.06
CA ASP A 43 -8.42 -6.54 5.30
C ASP A 43 -9.29 -6.02 6.45
N MET A 44 -8.67 -5.59 7.56
CA MET A 44 -9.39 -4.99 8.69
C MET A 44 -10.13 -3.70 8.28
N LEU A 45 -9.47 -2.85 7.51
CA LEU A 45 -10.01 -1.58 7.05
C LEU A 45 -11.08 -1.75 5.96
N LYS A 46 -10.98 -2.81 5.15
CA LYS A 46 -12.02 -3.19 4.19
C LYS A 46 -13.34 -3.54 4.86
N MET A 47 -13.31 -4.17 6.03
CA MET A 47 -14.51 -4.43 6.84
C MET A 47 -15.18 -3.14 7.33
N GLU A 48 -14.43 -2.03 7.39
CA GLU A 48 -14.91 -0.69 7.77
C GLU A 48 -15.32 0.16 6.56
N GLY A 49 -15.34 -0.43 5.35
CA GLY A 49 -15.68 0.26 4.12
C GLY A 49 -14.55 1.15 3.58
N VAL A 50 -13.30 0.90 3.98
CA VAL A 50 -12.12 1.59 3.46
C VAL A 50 -11.45 0.70 2.43
N ASP A 51 -11.41 1.16 1.18
CA ASP A 51 -10.73 0.44 0.12
C ASP A 51 -9.24 0.81 0.10
N ILE A 52 -8.37 -0.20 0.10
CA ILE A 52 -6.92 -0.01 0.12
C ILE A 52 -6.29 -0.86 -0.98
N GLU A 53 -5.57 -0.20 -1.87
CA GLU A 53 -4.73 -0.85 -2.86
C GLU A 53 -3.34 -1.08 -2.27
N VAL A 54 -2.95 -2.34 -2.11
CA VAL A 54 -1.62 -2.70 -1.60
C VAL A 54 -0.73 -3.11 -2.76
N GLN A 55 0.42 -2.47 -2.91
CA GLN A 55 1.42 -2.84 -3.90
C GLN A 55 2.77 -3.14 -3.24
N LYS A 56 3.46 -4.17 -3.73
CA LYS A 56 4.86 -4.42 -3.37
C LYS A 56 5.77 -3.79 -4.42
N LEU A 57 6.71 -2.97 -3.99
CA LEU A 57 7.71 -2.34 -4.84
C LEU A 57 9.10 -2.86 -4.52
N ASP A 58 9.92 -3.07 -5.56
CA ASP A 58 11.33 -3.37 -5.40
C ASP A 58 12.11 -2.08 -5.14
N ALA A 59 12.82 -2.02 -4.01
CA ALA A 59 13.65 -0.88 -3.63
C ALA A 59 14.79 -0.59 -4.63
N MET A 60 15.17 -1.58 -5.44
CA MET A 60 16.22 -1.46 -6.44
C MET A 60 15.69 -1.17 -7.86
N SER A 61 14.37 -1.05 -8.05
CA SER A 61 13.83 -0.66 -9.35
C SER A 61 14.00 0.83 -9.59
N GLU A 62 14.20 1.19 -10.87
CA GLU A 62 14.31 2.59 -11.32
C GLU A 62 13.09 3.41 -10.89
N GLU A 63 11.87 2.86 -11.09
CA GLU A 63 10.63 3.53 -10.68
C GLU A 63 10.59 3.85 -9.18
N THR A 64 11.02 2.92 -8.32
CA THR A 64 11.01 3.14 -6.87
C THR A 64 12.07 4.17 -6.46
N MET A 65 13.26 4.12 -7.08
CA MET A 65 14.33 5.09 -6.81
C MET A 65 13.95 6.50 -7.27
N ASP A 66 13.28 6.65 -8.41
CA ASP A 66 12.82 7.96 -8.89
C ASP A 66 11.73 8.55 -7.99
N ARG A 67 10.82 7.70 -7.48
CA ARG A 67 9.69 8.13 -6.64
C ARG A 67 10.08 8.41 -5.20
N PHE A 68 10.94 7.57 -4.62
CA PHE A 68 11.21 7.58 -3.17
C PHE A 68 12.67 7.86 -2.82
N GLY A 69 13.57 7.89 -3.81
CA GLY A 69 15.01 8.00 -3.59
C GLY A 69 15.59 6.76 -2.90
N LEU A 70 16.71 6.96 -2.21
CA LEU A 70 17.32 5.90 -1.40
C LEU A 70 16.49 5.70 -0.12
N VAL A 71 15.78 4.57 -0.04
CA VAL A 71 14.93 4.21 1.11
C VAL A 71 15.46 3.02 1.89
N PHE A 72 15.29 3.06 3.21
CA PHE A 72 15.62 1.94 4.08
C PHE A 72 14.54 0.87 4.04
N THR A 73 14.88 -0.35 3.65
CA THR A 73 13.92 -1.46 3.62
C THR A 73 13.80 -2.17 4.97
N PRO A 74 12.62 -2.75 5.31
CA PRO A 74 11.34 -2.52 4.65
C PRO A 74 10.79 -1.12 4.95
N SER A 75 10.13 -0.53 3.95
CA SER A 75 9.43 0.76 4.07
C SER A 75 7.96 0.62 3.69
N ILE A 76 7.12 1.45 4.30
CA ILE A 76 5.69 1.53 3.98
C ILE A 76 5.37 2.98 3.63
N ALA A 77 4.85 3.19 2.43
CA ALA A 77 4.33 4.47 1.97
C ALA A 77 2.82 4.43 1.86
N VAL A 78 2.17 5.54 2.19
CA VAL A 78 0.74 5.75 2.05
C VAL A 78 0.56 6.92 1.08
N ASP A 79 -0.17 6.70 -0.01
CA ASP A 79 -0.42 7.66 -1.08
C ASP A 79 0.87 8.33 -1.58
N GLY A 80 1.92 7.52 -1.77
CA GLY A 80 3.23 7.98 -2.27
C GLY A 80 4.11 8.66 -1.22
N VAL A 81 3.69 8.78 0.04
CA VAL A 81 4.49 9.38 1.12
C VAL A 81 4.97 8.28 2.06
N VAL A 82 6.29 8.15 2.23
CA VAL A 82 6.87 7.16 3.16
C VAL A 82 6.53 7.54 4.60
N LYS A 83 5.88 6.63 5.32
CA LYS A 83 5.46 6.82 6.72
C LYS A 83 6.26 5.97 7.70
N ILE A 84 6.77 4.83 7.24
CA ILE A 84 7.55 3.89 8.05
C ILE A 84 8.80 3.50 7.29
N LEU A 85 9.94 3.61 7.96
CA LEU A 85 11.28 3.32 7.42
C LEU A 85 11.97 2.28 8.30
N GLY A 86 12.50 1.21 7.68
CA GLY A 86 13.37 0.22 8.32
C GLY A 86 12.74 -0.60 9.46
N LYS A 87 11.40 -0.63 9.56
CA LYS A 87 10.65 -1.28 10.66
C LYS A 87 9.57 -2.20 10.11
N VAL A 88 9.24 -3.22 10.90
CA VAL A 88 8.12 -4.14 10.64
C VAL A 88 7.04 -3.81 11.67
N PRO A 89 6.09 -2.92 11.36
CA PRO A 89 5.01 -2.58 12.29
C PRO A 89 3.97 -3.70 12.36
N ASP A 90 3.31 -3.84 13.50
CA ASP A 90 2.14 -4.70 13.63
C ASP A 90 0.94 -4.17 12.82
N PRO A 91 0.00 -5.03 12.39
CA PRO A 91 -1.18 -4.61 11.62
C PRO A 91 -1.97 -3.47 12.27
N GLY A 92 -2.14 -3.49 13.59
CA GLY A 92 -2.86 -2.43 14.32
C GLY A 92 -2.17 -1.07 14.28
N VAL A 93 -0.83 -1.02 14.17
CA VAL A 93 -0.09 0.24 13.98
C VAL A 93 -0.37 0.79 12.59
N ILE A 94 -0.35 -0.07 11.57
CA ILE A 94 -0.65 0.30 10.18
C ILE A 94 -2.09 0.81 10.06
N VAL A 95 -3.06 0.14 10.70
CA VAL A 95 -4.47 0.61 10.72
C VAL A 95 -4.58 2.02 11.30
N ARG A 96 -3.94 2.29 12.44
CA ARG A 96 -3.94 3.62 13.06
C ARG A 96 -3.28 4.67 12.17
N LEU A 97 -2.17 4.30 11.50
CA LEU A 97 -1.49 5.17 10.55
C LEU A 97 -2.44 5.56 9.40
N ILE A 98 -3.04 4.57 8.74
CA ILE A 98 -3.95 4.81 7.60
C ILE A 98 -5.15 5.67 8.02
N ARG A 99 -5.76 5.39 9.19
CA ARG A 99 -6.84 6.22 9.73
C ARG A 99 -6.43 7.67 9.95
N ARG A 100 -5.22 7.91 10.48
CA ARG A 100 -4.69 9.26 10.68
C ARG A 100 -4.52 9.99 9.35
N GLU A 101 -3.92 9.34 8.35
CA GLU A 101 -3.70 9.94 7.04
C GLU A 101 -5.02 10.24 6.32
N ARG A 102 -6.01 9.34 6.44
CA ARG A 102 -7.37 9.57 5.91
C ARG A 102 -8.04 10.79 6.55
N ALA A 103 -7.94 10.93 7.87
CA ALA A 103 -8.55 12.03 8.62
C ALA A 103 -7.89 13.39 8.33
N ALA A 104 -6.62 13.41 7.93
CA ALA A 104 -5.91 14.65 7.60
C ALA A 104 -6.30 15.25 6.24
N LEU A 105 -7.03 14.51 5.40
CA LEU A 105 -7.47 14.91 4.06
C LEU A 105 -8.96 15.29 3.99
N GLN A 106 -9.68 15.24 5.12
CA GLN A 106 -11.10 15.60 5.26
C GLN A 106 -11.26 16.90 6.03
#